data_AF-A0A7S3AZW0-F1
#
_entry.id   AF-A0A7S3AZW0-F1
#
_cell.length_a   1.000
_cell.length_b   1.000
_cell.length_c   1.000
_cell.angle_alpha   90.00
_cell.angle_beta   90.00
_cell.angle_gamma   90.00
#
_symmetry.space_group_name_H-M   'P 1'
#
loop_
_entity.id
_entity.type
_entity.pdbx_description
1 polymer ?
#
loop_
_entity_poly.entity_id
_entity_poly.type
_entity_poly.pdbx_seq_one_letter_code
_entity_poly.pdbx_strand_id
1 'polypeptide(L)'
;ETSMASSTDETSQQEFHEALESLQSALLECLPHLSEDTLVDMLEFIAVQHPGSTFQPDNSEQAPAICEFVKHRPFAVTMVGVASLARLARYALEKSGGTGNSTEHRLWLITSGALNTAAAICDHDGEADDFFRALQTNTVERNSYFRRDYAKRAMAEHVASIEQRLDEPPPRPSATALIRRAIVRIVFRGSNLGFALTVGSLVFVVVAVVMLHLIERLARASLF
;
A
#
# COMPACT_ATOMS: atom_id res chain seq x y z
N GLU A 1 -2.65 -39.47 15.24
CA GLU A 1 -3.46 -38.50 14.48
C GLU A 1 -2.78 -37.15 14.55
N THR A 2 -1.83 -36.92 13.65
CA THR A 2 -1.08 -35.65 13.57
C THR A 2 -0.52 -35.62 12.14
N SER A 3 -0.61 -34.48 11.45
CA SER A 3 -0.17 -34.24 10.06
C SER A 3 -1.28 -34.19 8.99
N MET A 4 -2.28 -33.31 9.16
CA MET A 4 -3.02 -32.74 8.01
C MET A 4 -3.10 -31.19 8.04
N ALA A 5 -2.49 -30.52 9.03
CA ALA A 5 -2.58 -29.06 9.16
C ALA A 5 -1.55 -28.27 8.31
N SER A 6 -0.56 -28.94 7.70
CA SER A 6 0.59 -28.25 7.06
C SER A 6 0.30 -27.76 5.63
N SER A 7 -0.55 -28.44 4.85
CA SER A 7 -0.71 -28.13 3.41
C SER A 7 -1.60 -26.92 3.12
N THR A 8 -2.53 -26.61 4.01
CA THR A 8 -3.49 -25.52 3.81
C THR A 8 -2.85 -24.14 4.02
N ASP A 9 -1.85 -24.05 4.90
CA ASP A 9 -1.16 -22.80 5.22
C ASP A 9 -0.21 -22.38 4.09
N GLU A 10 0.55 -23.32 3.53
CA GLU A 10 1.45 -23.06 2.40
C GLU A 10 0.70 -22.55 1.16
N THR A 11 -0.44 -23.15 0.85
CA THR A 11 -1.29 -22.72 -0.27
C THR A 11 -1.79 -21.28 -0.06
N SER A 12 -2.23 -20.97 1.15
CA SER A 12 -2.77 -19.65 1.49
C SER A 12 -1.71 -18.54 1.43
N GLN A 13 -0.46 -18.86 1.81
CA GLN A 13 0.66 -17.93 1.74
C GLN A 13 1.10 -17.67 0.29
N GLN A 14 1.14 -18.72 -0.54
CA GLN A 14 1.47 -18.58 -1.97
C GLN A 14 0.44 -17.69 -2.69
N GLU A 15 -0.85 -17.93 -2.48
CA GLU A 15 -1.90 -17.14 -3.12
C GLU A 15 -1.87 -15.66 -2.66
N PHE A 16 -1.49 -15.40 -1.41
CA PHE A 16 -1.31 -14.03 -0.92
C PHE A 16 -0.12 -13.35 -1.60
N HIS A 17 0.98 -14.06 -1.82
CA HIS A 17 2.14 -13.54 -2.54
C HIS A 17 1.81 -13.18 -4.00
N GLU A 18 1.09 -14.05 -4.70
CA GLU A 18 0.63 -13.80 -6.08
C GLU A 18 -0.30 -12.57 -6.15
N ALA A 19 -1.13 -12.36 -5.12
CA ALA A 19 -1.97 -11.17 -5.01
C ALA A 19 -1.15 -9.89 -4.79
N LEU A 20 -0.05 -9.95 -4.03
CA LEU A 20 0.86 -8.81 -3.82
C LEU A 20 1.65 -8.45 -5.08
N GLU A 21 2.11 -9.42 -5.86
CA GLU A 21 2.76 -9.16 -7.15
C GLU A 21 1.77 -8.51 -8.16
N SER A 22 0.54 -9.01 -8.17
CA SER A 22 -0.54 -8.43 -8.96
C SER A 22 -0.87 -7.00 -8.53
N LEU A 23 -0.85 -6.73 -7.21
CA LEU A 23 -1.02 -5.40 -6.62
C LEU A 23 0.06 -4.42 -7.09
N GLN A 24 1.33 -4.84 -7.10
CA GLN A 24 2.43 -4.00 -7.58
C GLN A 24 2.25 -3.59 -9.05
N SER A 25 1.87 -4.55 -9.89
CA SER A 25 1.61 -4.29 -11.32
C SER A 25 0.44 -3.33 -11.51
N ALA A 26 -0.65 -3.54 -10.78
CA ALA A 26 -1.83 -2.67 -10.81
C ALA A 26 -1.49 -1.23 -10.41
N LEU A 27 -0.71 -1.05 -9.32
CA LEU A 27 -0.27 0.26 -8.85
C LEU A 27 0.52 1.04 -9.91
N LEU A 28 1.48 0.38 -10.57
CA LEU A 28 2.30 1.03 -11.61
C LEU A 28 1.46 1.42 -12.83
N GLU A 29 0.44 0.63 -13.16
CA GLU A 29 -0.46 0.90 -14.29
C GLU A 29 -1.45 2.03 -13.98
N CYS A 30 -2.11 2.01 -12.81
CA CYS A 30 -3.19 2.93 -12.49
C CYS A 30 -2.71 4.24 -11.81
N LEU A 31 -1.49 4.28 -11.27
CA LEU A 31 -0.93 5.44 -10.57
C LEU A 31 0.46 5.83 -11.10
N PRO A 32 0.63 6.05 -12.42
CA PRO A 32 1.95 6.32 -13.03
C PRO A 32 2.57 7.66 -12.58
N HIS A 33 1.77 8.54 -11.97
CA HIS A 33 2.15 9.88 -11.52
C HIS A 33 2.72 9.88 -10.09
N LEU A 34 2.49 8.82 -9.30
CA LEU A 34 3.02 8.77 -7.94
C LEU A 34 4.52 8.52 -7.94
N SER A 35 5.19 9.10 -6.94
CA SER A 35 6.59 8.80 -6.68
C SER A 35 6.72 7.37 -6.16
N GLU A 36 7.91 6.78 -6.31
CA GLU A 36 8.15 5.42 -5.82
C GLU A 36 8.02 5.32 -4.30
N ASP A 37 8.54 6.30 -3.55
CA ASP A 37 8.41 6.35 -2.09
C ASP A 37 6.93 6.33 -1.68
N THR A 38 6.08 7.05 -2.43
CA THR A 38 4.63 7.10 -2.23
C THR A 38 3.93 5.77 -2.55
N LEU A 39 4.37 5.06 -3.60
CA LEU A 39 3.86 3.73 -3.91
C LEU A 39 4.22 2.73 -2.81
N VAL A 40 5.44 2.85 -2.24
CA VAL A 40 5.86 2.04 -1.09
C VAL A 40 5.02 2.38 0.14
N ASP A 41 4.75 3.67 0.42
CA ASP A 41 3.85 4.07 1.51
C ASP A 41 2.48 3.37 1.37
N MET A 42 1.91 3.36 0.17
CA MET A 42 0.61 2.71 -0.08
C MET A 42 0.66 1.20 0.13
N LEU A 43 1.69 0.53 -0.40
CA LEU A 43 1.85 -0.92 -0.26
C LEU A 43 2.01 -1.33 1.21
N GLU A 44 2.82 -0.60 1.96
CA GLU A 44 3.01 -0.87 3.39
C GLU A 44 1.73 -0.59 4.19
N PHE A 45 1.00 0.49 3.87
CA PHE A 45 -0.27 0.78 4.52
C PHE A 45 -1.30 -0.34 4.29
N ILE A 46 -1.35 -0.89 3.07
CA ILE A 46 -2.18 -2.05 2.73
C ILE A 46 -1.74 -3.28 3.54
N ALA A 47 -0.44 -3.54 3.61
CA ALA A 47 0.12 -4.69 4.31
C ALA A 47 -0.13 -4.63 5.84
N VAL A 48 0.01 -3.45 6.46
CA VAL A 48 -0.26 -3.25 7.90
C VAL A 48 -1.70 -3.60 8.27
N GLN A 49 -2.66 -3.38 7.36
CA GLN A 49 -4.06 -3.69 7.59
C GLN A 49 -4.41 -5.17 7.39
N HIS A 50 -3.60 -5.87 6.61
CA HIS A 50 -3.85 -7.25 6.23
C HIS A 50 -2.58 -8.10 6.44
N PRO A 51 -2.12 -8.29 7.69
CA PRO A 51 -0.86 -8.99 7.99
C PRO A 51 -0.92 -10.51 7.79
N GLY A 52 -2.02 -11.05 7.25
CA GLY A 52 -2.24 -12.50 7.12
C GLY A 52 -3.01 -12.88 5.87
N SER A 53 -3.18 -14.19 5.67
CA SER A 53 -3.79 -14.78 4.48
C SER A 53 -5.32 -14.69 4.44
N THR A 54 -5.96 -14.38 5.57
CA THR A 54 -7.42 -14.24 5.63
C THR A 54 -7.81 -12.76 5.63
N PHE A 55 -8.59 -12.37 4.63
CA PHE A 55 -9.20 -11.05 4.60
C PHE A 55 -10.20 -10.94 5.75
N GLN A 56 -9.89 -10.13 6.75
CA GLN A 56 -10.85 -9.66 7.73
C GLN A 56 -11.21 -8.20 7.39
N PRO A 57 -12.50 -7.89 7.17
CA PRO A 57 -12.93 -6.51 6.93
C PRO A 57 -12.80 -5.65 8.20
N ASP A 58 -12.76 -6.27 9.38
CA ASP A 58 -12.49 -5.60 10.65
C ASP A 58 -10.99 -5.61 10.94
N ASN A 59 -10.36 -4.44 10.78
CA ASN A 59 -8.95 -4.22 11.09
C ASN A 59 -8.73 -3.50 12.43
N SER A 60 -9.74 -3.44 13.31
CA SER A 60 -9.61 -2.79 14.62
C SER A 60 -8.56 -3.43 15.51
N GLU A 61 -8.28 -4.72 15.34
CA GLU A 61 -7.16 -5.41 16.01
C GLU A 61 -5.80 -4.87 15.57
N GLN A 62 -5.71 -4.29 14.37
CA GLN A 62 -4.50 -3.68 13.81
C GLN A 62 -4.38 -2.18 14.15
N ALA A 63 -5.32 -1.61 14.92
CA ALA A 63 -5.34 -0.18 15.24
C ALA A 63 -3.99 0.35 15.77
N PRO A 64 -3.29 -0.30 16.71
CA PRO A 64 -2.00 0.20 17.19
C PRO A 64 -0.94 0.31 16.08
N ALA A 65 -0.88 -0.68 15.17
CA ALA A 65 0.07 -0.69 14.07
C ALA A 65 -0.29 0.35 12.99
N ILE A 66 -1.58 0.53 12.71
CA ILE A 66 -2.06 1.55 11.77
C ILE A 66 -1.77 2.95 12.32
N CYS A 67 -2.06 3.22 13.59
CA CYS A 67 -1.75 4.51 14.21
C CYS A 67 -0.25 4.83 14.16
N GLU A 68 0.60 3.85 14.50
CA GLU A 68 2.04 4.03 14.44
C GLU A 68 2.52 4.28 13.00
N PHE A 69 1.98 3.54 12.02
CA PHE A 69 2.29 3.76 10.62
C PHE A 69 1.93 5.18 10.17
N VAL A 70 0.71 5.64 10.46
CA VAL A 70 0.21 6.96 10.05
C VAL A 70 1.04 8.09 10.65
N LYS A 71 1.53 7.93 11.89
CA LYS A 71 2.43 8.91 12.54
C LYS A 71 3.72 9.15 11.75
N HIS A 72 4.27 8.11 11.13
CA HIS A 72 5.54 8.21 10.39
C HIS A 72 5.36 8.38 8.88
N ARG A 73 4.25 7.87 8.33
CA ARG A 73 3.99 7.78 6.88
C ARG A 73 2.53 8.15 6.59
N PRO A 74 2.15 9.43 6.75
CA PRO A 74 0.75 9.84 6.68
C PRO A 74 0.18 9.85 5.25
N PHE A 75 1.00 9.64 4.21
CA PHE A 75 0.58 9.80 2.81
C PHE A 75 -0.75 9.09 2.52
N ALA A 76 -0.88 7.83 2.94
CA ALA A 76 -2.04 7.00 2.63
C ALA A 76 -3.36 7.59 3.14
N VAL A 77 -3.33 8.37 4.22
CA VAL A 77 -4.51 9.00 4.84
C VAL A 77 -4.67 10.48 4.46
N THR A 78 -3.83 11.00 3.56
CA THR A 78 -4.06 12.32 2.96
C THR A 78 -5.12 12.23 1.87
N MET A 79 -5.72 13.37 1.52
CA MET A 79 -6.64 13.46 0.37
C MET A 79 -6.09 12.84 -0.92
N VAL A 80 -4.78 12.98 -1.18
CA VAL A 80 -4.14 12.41 -2.38
C VAL A 80 -3.98 10.89 -2.25
N GLY A 81 -3.59 10.40 -1.06
CA GLY A 81 -3.42 8.97 -0.79
C GLY A 81 -4.73 8.19 -0.80
N VAL A 82 -5.77 8.71 -0.13
CA VAL A 82 -7.13 8.14 -0.14
C VAL A 82 -7.61 7.99 -1.57
N ALA A 83 -7.43 9.03 -2.36
CA ALA A 83 -7.97 9.06 -3.69
C ALA A 83 -7.13 8.20 -4.67
N SER A 84 -5.83 8.01 -4.38
CA SER A 84 -4.97 7.02 -5.05
C SER A 84 -5.40 5.58 -4.74
N LEU A 85 -5.72 5.27 -3.47
CA LEU A 85 -6.32 4.00 -3.07
C LEU A 85 -7.67 3.77 -3.75
N ALA A 86 -8.48 4.82 -3.89
CA ALA A 86 -9.77 4.74 -4.56
C ALA A 86 -9.66 4.35 -6.05
N ARG A 87 -8.66 4.88 -6.76
CA ARG A 87 -8.36 4.49 -8.15
C ARG A 87 -7.90 3.04 -8.25
N LEU A 88 -7.01 2.64 -7.36
CA LEU A 88 -6.51 1.27 -7.31
C LEU A 88 -7.64 0.27 -7.03
N ALA A 89 -8.52 0.59 -6.08
CA ALA A 89 -9.66 -0.24 -5.74
C ALA A 89 -10.65 -0.32 -6.93
N ARG A 90 -10.95 0.81 -7.59
CA ARG A 90 -11.76 0.82 -8.82
C ARG A 90 -11.15 -0.05 -9.92
N TYR A 91 -9.84 0.10 -10.17
CA TYR A 91 -9.11 -0.70 -11.15
C TYR A 91 -9.22 -2.20 -10.86
N ALA A 92 -8.99 -2.61 -9.61
CA ALA A 92 -9.10 -4.00 -9.18
C ALA A 92 -10.53 -4.55 -9.36
N LEU A 93 -11.55 -3.75 -9.01
CA LEU A 93 -12.94 -4.12 -9.18
C LEU A 93 -13.30 -4.36 -10.66
N GLU A 94 -12.90 -3.44 -11.54
CA GLU A 94 -13.13 -3.54 -12.99
C GLU A 94 -12.47 -4.79 -13.58
N LYS A 95 -11.23 -5.11 -13.16
CA LYS A 95 -10.50 -6.30 -13.62
C LYS A 95 -11.06 -7.62 -13.09
N SER A 96 -11.66 -7.63 -11.90
CA SER A 96 -12.19 -8.85 -11.28
C SER A 96 -13.41 -9.46 -11.99
N GLY A 97 -14.09 -8.69 -12.84
CA GLY A 97 -15.35 -9.12 -13.46
C GLY A 97 -16.44 -9.53 -12.47
N GLY A 98 -16.27 -9.25 -11.17
CA GLY A 98 -17.20 -9.63 -10.09
C GLY A 98 -17.21 -11.12 -9.72
N THR A 99 -16.26 -11.94 -10.19
CA THR A 99 -16.20 -13.36 -9.84
C THR A 99 -15.49 -13.57 -8.49
N GLY A 100 -16.11 -14.33 -7.59
CA GLY A 100 -15.80 -14.28 -6.14
C GLY A 100 -14.46 -14.86 -5.67
N ASN A 101 -13.57 -15.32 -6.55
CA ASN A 101 -12.32 -15.98 -6.15
C ASN A 101 -11.09 -15.64 -7.01
N SER A 102 -11.19 -14.72 -7.97
CA SER A 102 -10.02 -14.36 -8.79
C SER A 102 -8.98 -13.57 -8.00
N THR A 103 -7.72 -13.56 -8.47
CA THR A 103 -6.65 -12.76 -7.88
C THR A 103 -7.02 -11.27 -7.85
N GLU A 104 -7.72 -10.79 -8.87
CA GLU A 104 -8.24 -9.43 -8.96
C GLU A 104 -9.37 -9.17 -7.96
N HIS A 105 -10.22 -10.16 -7.66
CA HIS A 105 -11.23 -10.03 -6.62
C HIS A 105 -10.59 -9.89 -5.24
N ARG A 106 -9.54 -10.68 -4.96
CA ARG A 106 -8.75 -10.56 -3.72
C ARG A 106 -8.06 -9.21 -3.63
N LEU A 107 -7.47 -8.75 -4.74
CA LEU A 107 -6.90 -7.41 -4.86
C LEU A 107 -7.94 -6.33 -4.55
N TRP A 108 -9.15 -6.46 -5.08
CA TRP A 108 -10.26 -5.57 -4.75
C TRP A 108 -10.58 -5.58 -3.25
N LEU A 109 -10.67 -6.75 -2.62
CA LEU A 109 -10.97 -6.85 -1.19
C LEU A 109 -9.93 -6.11 -0.35
N ILE A 110 -8.64 -6.42 -0.55
CA ILE A 110 -7.52 -5.83 0.18
C ILE A 110 -7.46 -4.31 -0.03
N THR A 111 -7.56 -3.85 -1.28
CA THR A 111 -7.50 -2.42 -1.61
C THR A 111 -8.72 -1.64 -1.10
N SER A 112 -9.90 -2.25 -1.10
CA SER A 112 -11.12 -1.63 -0.57
C SER A 112 -11.11 -1.53 0.96
N GLY A 113 -10.53 -2.50 1.67
CA GLY A 113 -10.29 -2.42 3.11
C GLY A 113 -9.34 -1.27 3.43
N ALA A 114 -8.23 -1.17 2.71
CA ALA A 114 -7.29 -0.06 2.86
C ALA A 114 -7.92 1.30 2.57
N LEU A 115 -8.74 1.41 1.52
CA LEU A 115 -9.47 2.62 1.19
C LEU A 115 -10.43 3.05 2.32
N ASN A 116 -11.19 2.12 2.90
CA ASN A 116 -12.11 2.42 4.00
C ASN A 116 -11.37 3.10 5.15
N THR A 117 -10.28 2.47 5.60
CA THR A 117 -9.45 2.98 6.71
C THR A 117 -8.85 4.33 6.38
N ALA A 118 -8.28 4.48 5.19
CA ALA A 118 -7.67 5.74 4.79
C ALA A 118 -8.69 6.88 4.74
N ALA A 119 -9.84 6.66 4.11
CA ALA A 119 -10.89 7.66 3.97
C ALA A 119 -11.44 8.07 5.34
N ALA A 120 -11.73 7.10 6.21
CA ALA A 120 -12.20 7.40 7.55
C ALA A 120 -11.17 8.17 8.39
N ILE A 121 -9.89 7.79 8.36
CA ILE A 121 -8.84 8.55 9.05
C ILE A 121 -8.72 9.97 8.45
N CYS A 122 -8.84 10.11 7.12
CA CYS A 122 -8.83 11.41 6.46
C CYS A 122 -10.02 12.30 6.87
N ASP A 123 -11.20 11.73 7.07
CA ASP A 123 -12.39 12.45 7.57
C ASP A 123 -12.20 12.95 9.01
N HIS A 124 -11.29 12.33 9.76
CA HIS A 124 -10.81 12.77 11.06
C HIS A 124 -9.52 13.61 10.96
N ASP A 125 -9.38 14.42 9.90
CA ASP A 125 -8.23 15.30 9.66
C ASP A 125 -6.86 14.58 9.62
N GLY A 126 -6.84 13.27 9.39
CA GLY A 126 -5.64 12.44 9.41
C GLY A 126 -5.29 11.87 10.80
N GLU A 127 -6.08 12.17 11.83
CA GLU A 127 -5.83 11.76 13.21
C GLU A 127 -6.33 10.32 13.47
N ALA A 128 -5.47 9.34 13.21
CA ALA A 128 -5.81 7.91 13.35
C ALA A 128 -6.26 7.54 14.78
N ASP A 129 -5.64 8.12 15.80
CA ASP A 129 -5.97 7.86 17.21
C ASP A 129 -7.39 8.37 17.58
N ASP A 130 -7.87 9.45 16.95
CA ASP A 130 -9.24 9.95 17.14
C ASP A 130 -10.26 9.04 16.46
N PHE A 131 -9.99 8.63 15.22
CA PHE A 131 -10.81 7.69 14.47
C PHE A 131 -11.02 6.37 15.24
N PHE A 132 -9.95 5.71 15.69
CA PHE A 132 -10.08 4.42 16.38
C PHE A 132 -10.76 4.55 17.76
N ARG A 133 -10.61 5.69 18.45
CA ARG A 133 -11.40 5.97 19.66
C ARG A 133 -12.89 6.11 19.36
N ALA A 134 -13.26 6.81 18.27
CA ALA A 134 -14.65 6.94 17.85
C ALA A 134 -15.28 5.56 17.59
N LEU A 135 -14.58 4.68 16.86
CA LEU A 135 -15.01 3.30 16.59
C LEU A 135 -15.29 2.46 17.84
N GLN A 136 -14.54 2.67 18.93
CA GLN A 136 -14.73 1.94 20.19
C GLN A 136 -16.01 2.39 20.93
N THR A 137 -16.40 3.64 20.76
CA THR A 137 -17.56 4.22 21.47
C THR A 137 -18.88 4.06 20.71
N ASN A 138 -18.83 3.96 19.38
CA ASN A 138 -20.01 3.95 18.52
C ASN A 138 -20.11 2.66 17.70
N THR A 139 -20.88 1.69 18.20
CA THR A 139 -21.06 0.39 17.54
C THR A 139 -21.81 0.48 16.21
N VAL A 140 -22.65 1.50 16.01
CA VAL A 140 -23.36 1.73 14.74
C VAL A 140 -22.38 2.21 13.67
N GLU A 141 -21.51 3.14 14.02
CA GLU A 141 -20.45 3.67 13.15
C GLU A 141 -19.44 2.59 12.78
N ARG A 142 -18.98 1.81 13.78
CA ARG A 142 -18.15 0.63 13.55
C ARG A 142 -18.78 -0.34 12.54
N ASN A 143 -20.06 -0.66 12.72
CA ASN A 143 -20.79 -1.54 11.80
C ASN A 143 -21.02 -0.95 10.41
N SER A 144 -21.07 0.38 10.28
CA SER A 144 -21.21 1.06 8.99
C SER A 144 -19.89 1.10 8.23
N TYR A 145 -18.79 1.31 8.94
CA TYR A 145 -17.44 1.37 8.40
C TYR A 145 -16.99 0.04 7.75
N PHE A 146 -17.33 -1.11 8.35
CA PHE A 146 -16.98 -2.43 7.78
C PHE A 146 -17.83 -2.85 6.57
N ARG A 147 -18.73 -2.00 6.08
CA ARG A 147 -19.57 -2.31 4.92
C ARG A 147 -18.86 -1.92 3.64
N ARG A 148 -19.01 -2.78 2.62
CA ARG A 148 -18.54 -2.53 1.25
C ARG A 148 -19.06 -1.22 0.66
N ASP A 149 -20.21 -0.75 1.11
CA ASP A 149 -20.80 0.51 0.64
C ASP A 149 -20.02 1.74 1.11
N TYR A 150 -19.23 1.64 2.19
CA TYR A 150 -18.31 2.70 2.58
C TYR A 150 -17.25 2.92 1.50
N ALA A 151 -16.58 1.85 1.07
CA ALA A 151 -15.55 1.90 0.01
C ALA A 151 -16.11 2.47 -1.29
N LYS A 152 -17.35 2.09 -1.64
CA LYS A 152 -18.01 2.62 -2.85
C LYS A 152 -18.29 4.11 -2.78
N ARG A 153 -18.72 4.63 -1.61
CA ARG A 153 -18.90 6.07 -1.40
C ARG A 153 -17.56 6.79 -1.48
N ALA A 154 -16.55 6.30 -0.77
CA ALA A 154 -15.20 6.86 -0.83
C ALA A 154 -14.65 6.87 -2.28
N MET A 155 -14.89 5.82 -3.07
CA MET A 155 -14.54 5.82 -4.48
C MET A 155 -15.28 6.92 -5.27
N ALA A 156 -16.59 7.06 -5.08
CA ALA A 156 -17.37 8.09 -5.77
C ALA A 156 -16.91 9.51 -5.39
N GLU A 157 -16.65 9.76 -4.11
CA GLU A 157 -16.29 11.08 -3.57
C GLU A 157 -14.86 11.48 -3.94
N HIS A 158 -13.91 10.56 -3.81
CA HIS A 158 -12.49 10.88 -3.95
C HIS A 158 -11.94 10.70 -5.37
N VAL A 159 -12.49 9.78 -6.19
CA VAL A 159 -12.03 9.63 -7.59
C VAL A 159 -12.41 10.86 -8.42
N ALA A 160 -13.63 11.38 -8.25
CA ALA A 160 -14.08 12.59 -8.92
C ALA A 160 -13.20 13.82 -8.55
N SER A 161 -12.75 13.89 -7.29
CA SER A 161 -11.87 14.94 -6.78
C SER A 161 -10.47 14.94 -7.42
N ILE A 162 -9.87 13.77 -7.69
CA ILE A 162 -8.55 13.73 -8.36
C ILE A 162 -8.65 13.90 -9.87
N GLU A 163 -9.69 13.41 -10.55
CA GLU A 163 -9.84 13.67 -11.99
C GLU A 163 -9.85 15.18 -12.27
N GLN A 164 -10.35 15.98 -11.34
CA GLN A 164 -10.29 17.44 -11.38
C GLN A 164 -8.91 18.04 -11.01
N ARG A 165 -8.05 17.30 -10.30
CA ARG A 165 -6.69 17.74 -9.85
C ARG A 165 -5.53 17.17 -10.68
N LEU A 166 -5.76 16.16 -11.53
CA LEU A 166 -4.73 15.57 -12.39
C LEU A 166 -4.22 16.50 -13.50
N ASP A 167 -4.91 17.61 -13.77
CA ASP A 167 -4.40 18.65 -14.66
C ASP A 167 -3.20 19.40 -14.06
N GLU A 168 -2.94 19.25 -12.75
CA GLU A 168 -1.72 19.76 -12.14
C GLU A 168 -0.55 18.77 -12.34
N PRO A 169 0.57 19.22 -12.93
CA PRO A 169 1.73 18.35 -13.12
C PRO A 169 2.25 17.88 -11.76
N PRO A 170 2.66 16.61 -11.62
CA PRO A 170 3.18 16.11 -10.36
C PRO A 170 4.39 16.94 -9.93
N PRO A 171 4.59 17.14 -8.61
CA PRO A 171 5.77 17.83 -8.12
C PRO A 171 7.03 17.13 -8.65
N ARG A 172 8.01 17.92 -9.10
CA ARG A 172 9.25 17.36 -9.65
C ARG A 172 9.89 16.44 -8.60
N PRO A 173 10.27 15.20 -8.97
CA PRO A 173 10.90 14.29 -8.03
C PRO A 173 12.23 14.88 -7.54
N SER A 174 12.52 14.72 -6.26
CA SER A 174 13.83 15.09 -5.70
C SER A 174 14.93 14.22 -6.32
N ALA A 175 16.18 14.69 -6.28
CA ALA A 175 17.33 13.91 -6.72
C ALA A 175 17.42 12.55 -5.99
N THR A 176 17.07 12.54 -4.70
CA THR A 176 17.00 11.33 -3.88
C THR A 176 15.95 10.35 -4.39
N ALA A 177 14.76 10.83 -4.77
CA ALA A 177 13.70 10.00 -5.34
C ALA A 177 14.12 9.41 -6.70
N LEU A 178 14.86 10.16 -7.53
CA LEU A 178 15.39 9.65 -8.80
C LEU A 178 16.46 8.56 -8.60
N ILE A 179 17.33 8.70 -7.60
CA ILE A 179 18.38 7.70 -7.29
C ILE A 179 17.75 6.42 -6.73
N ARG A 180 16.78 6.53 -5.81
CA ARG A 180 16.02 5.38 -5.31
C ARG A 180 15.31 4.64 -6.44
N ARG A 181 14.68 5.39 -7.35
CA ARG A 181 14.03 4.85 -8.56
C ARG A 181 14.98 4.13 -9.51
N ALA A 182 16.24 4.56 -9.60
CA ALA A 182 17.26 3.85 -10.36
C ALA A 182 17.65 2.54 -9.66
N ILE A 183 17.81 2.55 -8.34
CA ILE A 183 18.20 1.38 -7.53
C ILE A 183 17.11 0.32 -7.53
N VAL A 184 15.85 0.68 -7.26
CA VAL A 184 14.74 -0.28 -7.28
C VAL A 184 14.57 -0.88 -8.66
N ARG A 185 14.70 -0.09 -9.74
CA ARG A 185 14.71 -0.64 -11.10
C ARG A 185 15.87 -1.62 -11.34
N ILE A 186 17.07 -1.35 -10.81
CA ILE A 186 18.22 -2.25 -10.94
C ILE A 186 17.99 -3.54 -10.15
N VAL A 187 17.51 -3.43 -8.91
CA VAL A 187 17.23 -4.56 -8.03
C VAL A 187 16.10 -5.43 -8.63
N PHE A 188 14.99 -4.83 -9.05
CA PHE A 188 13.85 -5.57 -9.60
C PHE A 188 14.08 -6.11 -11.02
N ARG A 189 14.81 -5.40 -11.90
CA ARG A 189 15.20 -6.00 -13.20
C ARG A 189 16.21 -7.13 -13.02
N GLY A 190 17.04 -7.10 -11.98
CA GLY A 190 17.96 -8.19 -11.65
C GLY A 190 17.23 -9.46 -11.22
N SER A 191 16.11 -9.34 -10.50
CA SER A 191 15.33 -10.48 -10.00
C SER A 191 14.60 -11.28 -11.08
N ASN A 192 14.15 -10.62 -12.16
CA ASN A 192 13.45 -11.29 -13.28
C ASN A 192 14.39 -11.98 -14.28
N LEU A 193 15.71 -11.81 -14.14
CA LEU A 193 16.70 -12.39 -15.05
C LEU A 193 17.36 -13.64 -14.46
N GLY A 194 16.58 -14.54 -13.85
CA GLY A 194 16.98 -15.93 -13.56
C GLY A 194 18.35 -16.13 -12.88
N PHE A 195 18.83 -15.16 -12.11
CA PHE A 195 20.14 -15.23 -11.48
C PHE A 195 19.99 -15.86 -10.10
N ALA A 196 20.46 -17.10 -9.98
CA ALA A 196 20.71 -17.75 -8.70
C ALA A 196 21.43 -16.76 -7.78
N LEU A 197 20.77 -16.38 -6.68
CA LEU A 197 21.27 -15.52 -5.63
C LEU A 197 22.52 -16.17 -5.02
N THR A 198 23.68 -15.79 -5.54
CA THR A 198 24.95 -15.98 -4.84
C THR A 198 25.18 -14.77 -3.94
N VAL A 199 25.94 -14.99 -2.86
CA VAL A 199 26.32 -14.02 -1.81
C VAL A 199 26.80 -12.66 -2.37
N GLY A 200 27.26 -12.60 -3.63
CA GLY A 200 27.64 -11.37 -4.33
C GLY A 200 26.52 -10.33 -4.47
N SER A 201 25.25 -10.74 -4.64
CA SER A 201 24.13 -9.80 -4.80
C SER A 201 23.84 -9.03 -3.50
N LEU A 202 23.98 -9.71 -2.36
CA LEU A 202 23.79 -9.11 -1.04
C LEU A 202 24.90 -8.08 -0.74
N VAL A 203 26.14 -8.41 -1.09
CA VAL A 203 27.27 -7.47 -0.97
C VAL A 203 27.04 -6.24 -1.83
N PHE A 204 26.49 -6.40 -3.04
CA PHE A 204 26.21 -5.26 -3.92
C PHE A 204 25.11 -4.35 -3.37
N VAL A 205 24.05 -4.92 -2.80
CA VAL A 205 22.98 -4.16 -2.13
C VAL A 205 23.52 -3.42 -0.91
N VAL A 206 24.32 -4.10 -0.07
CA VAL A 206 24.93 -3.47 1.11
C VAL A 206 25.86 -2.32 0.71
N VAL A 207 26.71 -2.51 -0.30
CA VAL A 207 27.60 -1.46 -0.81
C VAL A 207 26.78 -0.29 -1.40
N ALA A 208 25.72 -0.56 -2.15
CA ALA A 208 24.86 0.48 -2.69
C ALA A 208 24.18 1.30 -1.59
N VAL A 209 23.66 0.64 -0.54
CA VAL A 209 23.03 1.30 0.62
C VAL A 209 24.05 2.12 1.41
N VAL A 210 25.25 1.60 1.65
CA VAL A 210 26.33 2.33 2.34
C VAL A 210 26.77 3.56 1.54
N MET A 211 26.92 3.42 0.23
CA MET A 211 27.27 4.55 -0.65
C MET A 211 26.16 5.60 -0.67
N LEU A 212 24.90 5.20 -0.66
CA LEU A 212 23.76 6.11 -0.59
C LEU A 212 23.76 6.93 0.71
N HIS A 213 24.00 6.27 1.83
CA HIS A 213 24.09 6.91 3.14
C HIS A 213 25.28 7.87 3.23
N LEU A 214 26.39 7.54 2.58
CA LEU A 214 27.58 8.39 2.50
C LEU A 214 27.30 9.65 1.66
N ILE A 215 26.66 9.49 0.49
CA ILE A 215 26.28 10.61 -0.38
C ILE A 215 25.31 11.54 0.34
N GLU A 216 24.33 11.00 1.06
CA GLU A 216 23.37 11.79 1.82
C GLU A 216 24.05 12.59 2.95
N ARG A 217 25.00 11.99 3.66
CA ARG A 217 25.82 12.69 4.66
C ARG A 217 26.67 13.80 4.04
N LEU A 218 27.27 13.55 2.89
CA LEU A 218 28.08 14.56 2.18
C LEU A 218 27.22 15.72 1.66
N ALA A 219 26.04 15.44 1.12
CA ALA A 219 25.11 16.46 0.64
C ALA A 219 24.60 17.36 1.78
N ARG A 220 24.33 16.78 2.95
CA ARG A 220 23.98 17.57 4.16
C ARG A 220 25.16 18.41 4.65
N ALA A 221 26.37 17.87 4.59
CA ALA A 221 27.57 18.58 5.01
C ALA A 221 27.96 19.74 4.07
N SER A 222 27.63 19.66 2.77
CA SER A 222 27.92 20.73 1.80
C SER A 222 26.93 21.90 1.82
N LEU A 223 25.84 21.79 2.58
CA LEU A 223 24.81 22.82 2.74
C LEU A 223 25.03 23.69 3.99
N PHE A 224 26.10 23.43 4.75
CA PHE A 224 26.57 24.22 5.89
C PHE A 224 27.97 24.76 5.59
#